data_AF-E8M011-F1
#
_entry.id   AF-E8M011-F1
#
_cell.length_a   1.000
_cell.length_b   1.000
_cell.length_c   1.000
_cell.angle_alpha   90.00
_cell.angle_beta   90.00
_cell.angle_gamma   90.00
#
_symmetry.space_group_name_H-M   'P 1'
#
loop_
_entity.id
_entity.type
_entity.pdbx_description
1 polymer ?
#
loop_
_entity_poly.entity_id
_entity_poly.type
_entity_poly.pdbx_seq_one_letter_code
_entity_poly.pdbx_strand_id
1 'polypeptide(L)'
;MNSYFKGLLILCAMTLTGCGSDEVSDNKNNNIDTVVPTPDFTPEQEVTDPNTDVPIEPDNPVVPQEPDDPLVPEEPDEPVVPEEPEQELVNFIRPWVINSDQDYLSENNVTYNIEASLIQVDANVTYTENFEQLDNDGNKIYGFDDITFESIGLNEYFITNNTPDKISKLVISSSSYETPVLLVLNNMISPFSRTRVTFQENISDITLINTMAMFLPSITLSGDVSAQQGTQCSSVCFSEPNDQQAEVYGIITGNLHKAMNHKSFLPEMIDFYREDWCAANGRNCNSDIANVFYLRLGSKGHQLGLKVLAGPYSSDGTGSGVFPSLDGVTTSTSGWAAIWRNYITEGAANSRPYASRTQEGLFHEVAHGYGFIDPFGMTEDGFSVRYGSDFIGSGQYFTPNEVAEVSELKPSSIVPILVEAGNKRIKYKLMKLESKYDISTVYSRVITEERLVRKDRFSVENNELFYELELEELPQKALVIQFYDDATDRVSTTREFANFYYQNGITAEGSSLTFYELPSPATQGELYGNINTVCQTYIQGSLGATRAQYQTLWSANNFNPDQLRSTYYASSDMILDTNIAQLQAHYRINMKATDAFTMTIPGGTSNMIDSSDGVLCVK
;
A
#
# COMPACT_ATOMS: atom_id res chain seq x y z
N MET A 1 12.09 42.89 51.89
CA MET A 1 11.22 41.85 52.47
C MET A 1 10.50 41.16 51.33
N ASN A 2 10.65 39.84 51.32
CA ASN A 2 10.06 38.77 50.50
C ASN A 2 10.32 38.67 48.99
N SER A 3 10.85 37.48 48.70
CA SER A 3 11.50 36.97 47.51
C SER A 3 10.63 35.97 46.74
N TYR A 4 11.03 35.78 45.48
CA TYR A 4 10.77 34.69 44.53
C TYR A 4 10.79 33.26 45.10
N PHE A 5 10.08 32.32 44.44
CA PHE A 5 10.55 30.94 44.27
C PHE A 5 10.04 30.26 42.98
N LYS A 6 10.99 29.60 42.28
CA LYS A 6 10.87 28.64 41.16
C LYS A 6 10.85 27.20 41.72
N GLY A 7 10.32 26.23 40.99
CA GLY A 7 10.63 24.79 41.16
C GLY A 7 9.98 23.99 40.02
N LEU A 8 10.70 23.53 38.99
CA LEU A 8 11.63 22.38 38.88
C LEU A 8 10.89 21.03 38.84
N LEU A 9 10.60 20.54 37.63
CA LEU A 9 10.27 19.14 37.35
C LEU A 9 11.56 18.33 37.30
N ILE A 10 11.61 17.23 38.05
CA ILE A 10 12.72 16.28 38.09
C ILE A 10 12.33 15.05 37.25
N LEU A 11 13.17 14.73 36.26
CA LEU A 11 13.25 13.41 35.63
C LEU A 11 13.70 12.37 36.66
N CYS A 12 13.01 11.22 36.71
CA CYS A 12 13.58 9.99 37.25
C CYS A 12 13.52 8.90 36.18
N ALA A 13 14.69 8.60 35.61
CA ALA A 13 14.98 7.30 35.02
C ALA A 13 15.11 6.27 36.16
N MET A 14 14.45 5.12 36.05
CA MET A 14 14.81 3.93 36.82
C MET A 14 14.71 2.68 35.96
N THR A 15 15.89 2.12 35.71
CA THR A 15 16.17 0.72 35.37
C THR A 15 15.55 -0.22 36.41
N LEU A 16 14.95 -1.33 35.96
CA LEU A 16 14.65 -2.47 36.84
C LEU A 16 15.05 -3.79 36.16
N THR A 17 16.16 -4.34 36.67
CA THR A 17 16.55 -5.74 36.60
C THR A 17 15.98 -6.49 37.81
N GLY A 18 15.31 -7.62 37.58
CA GLY A 18 15.54 -8.91 38.25
C GLY A 18 15.15 -9.15 39.73
N CYS A 19 14.45 -10.28 39.89
CA CYS A 19 14.37 -11.22 41.04
C CYS A 19 13.35 -10.99 42.18
N GLY A 20 12.58 -12.04 42.49
CA GLY A 20 12.01 -12.28 43.82
C GLY A 20 10.74 -13.13 43.84
N SER A 21 10.87 -14.38 44.26
CA SER A 21 9.86 -15.42 44.44
C SER A 21 9.06 -15.34 45.76
N ASP A 22 8.04 -16.21 45.86
CA ASP A 22 7.35 -16.76 47.05
C ASP A 22 6.20 -15.89 47.65
N GLU A 23 5.02 -16.39 48.07
CA GLU A 23 4.58 -17.71 48.56
C GLU A 23 3.10 -18.02 48.23
N VAL A 24 2.85 -19.30 47.91
CA VAL A 24 1.83 -20.24 48.43
C VAL A 24 0.58 -19.68 49.17
N SER A 25 -0.60 -20.05 48.65
CA SER A 25 -1.72 -20.48 49.51
C SER A 25 -2.50 -21.63 48.86
N ASP A 26 -2.33 -22.84 49.41
CA ASP A 26 -3.18 -24.00 49.19
C ASP A 26 -4.61 -23.75 49.73
N ASN A 27 -5.64 -24.09 48.95
CA ASN A 27 -6.73 -24.90 49.49
C ASN A 27 -7.46 -25.72 48.40
N LYS A 28 -7.71 -26.99 48.74
CA LYS A 28 -8.21 -28.08 47.92
C LYS A 28 -9.73 -28.01 47.67
N ASN A 29 -10.19 -28.43 46.48
CA ASN A 29 -11.10 -29.59 46.34
C ASN A 29 -11.48 -29.89 44.87
N ASN A 30 -10.92 -30.98 44.35
CA ASN A 30 -11.52 -32.13 43.66
C ASN A 30 -12.69 -31.99 42.65
N ASN A 31 -12.36 -32.46 41.44
CA ASN A 31 -13.05 -33.45 40.60
C ASN A 31 -14.07 -32.94 39.56
N ILE A 32 -13.77 -33.15 38.27
CA ILE A 32 -14.46 -34.11 37.36
C ILE A 32 -13.82 -33.99 35.96
N ASP A 33 -13.15 -35.06 35.54
CA ASP A 33 -12.80 -35.33 34.14
C ASP A 33 -14.08 -35.61 33.33
N THR A 34 -14.26 -34.93 32.20
CA THR A 34 -15.18 -35.38 31.14
C THR A 34 -14.48 -35.28 29.79
N VAL A 35 -13.97 -36.43 29.35
CA VAL A 35 -13.51 -36.71 27.99
C VAL A 35 -14.76 -36.97 27.14
N VAL A 36 -14.94 -36.21 26.05
CA VAL A 36 -15.94 -36.48 25.01
C VAL A 36 -15.21 -37.13 23.81
N PRO A 37 -15.58 -38.34 23.37
CA PRO A 37 -14.92 -39.03 22.28
C PRO A 37 -15.55 -38.70 20.91
N THR A 38 -14.69 -38.74 19.88
CA THR A 38 -14.98 -38.66 18.45
C THR A 38 -15.83 -39.83 17.93
N PRO A 39 -16.69 -39.63 16.91
CA PRO A 39 -17.48 -40.71 16.33
C PRO A 39 -16.71 -41.47 15.25
N ASP A 40 -16.80 -42.80 15.32
CA ASP A 40 -16.25 -43.77 14.39
C ASP A 40 -17.32 -44.17 13.35
N PHE A 41 -16.91 -44.28 12.08
CA PHE A 41 -17.74 -44.71 10.95
C PHE A 41 -17.33 -46.14 10.55
N THR A 42 -18.28 -47.05 10.34
CA THR A 42 -18.32 -48.10 9.26
C THR A 42 -19.54 -49.06 9.42
N PRO A 43 -19.91 -49.85 8.38
CA PRO A 43 -21.30 -49.96 7.90
C PRO A 43 -21.93 -51.39 7.93
N GLU A 44 -23.12 -51.47 7.29
CA GLU A 44 -23.88 -52.63 6.77
C GLU A 44 -24.84 -53.39 7.72
N GLN A 45 -26.13 -53.48 7.35
CA GLN A 45 -26.66 -54.70 6.70
C GLN A 45 -28.13 -54.60 6.24
N GLU A 46 -28.37 -55.30 5.13
CA GLU A 46 -29.58 -55.55 4.34
C GLU A 46 -30.50 -56.62 4.99
N VAL A 47 -31.83 -56.50 4.91
CA VAL A 47 -32.77 -57.64 5.12
C VAL A 47 -34.02 -57.50 4.24
N THR A 48 -34.41 -58.65 3.67
CA THR A 48 -35.37 -58.95 2.60
C THR A 48 -36.84 -59.16 3.04
N ASP A 49 -37.74 -59.08 2.05
CA ASP A 49 -39.20 -59.32 1.96
C ASP A 49 -39.61 -60.82 2.13
N PRO A 50 -40.87 -61.19 2.51
CA PRO A 50 -41.88 -61.62 1.50
C PRO A 50 -43.40 -61.49 1.88
N ASN A 51 -44.29 -61.14 0.92
CA ASN A 51 -45.51 -61.94 0.54
C ASN A 51 -46.50 -61.29 -0.50
N THR A 52 -46.44 -61.80 -1.75
CA THR A 52 -47.45 -62.51 -2.61
C THR A 52 -48.90 -62.01 -2.91
N ASP A 53 -49.14 -61.75 -4.22
CA ASP A 53 -50.26 -61.98 -5.20
C ASP A 53 -51.77 -61.74 -4.92
N VAL A 54 -52.47 -61.08 -5.88
CA VAL A 54 -53.57 -61.61 -6.77
C VAL A 54 -53.78 -60.69 -8.02
N PRO A 55 -54.05 -61.21 -9.26
CA PRO A 55 -54.19 -60.43 -10.51
C PRO A 55 -55.65 -60.35 -11.08
N ILE A 56 -55.99 -59.30 -11.85
CA ILE A 56 -57.14 -59.27 -12.80
C ILE A 56 -56.81 -58.38 -14.02
N GLU A 57 -57.08 -58.90 -15.22
CA GLU A 57 -56.98 -58.26 -16.56
C GLU A 57 -58.38 -58.33 -17.24
N PRO A 58 -58.61 -57.82 -18.46
CA PRO A 58 -59.01 -56.46 -18.85
C PRO A 58 -60.47 -56.37 -19.38
N ASP A 59 -61.01 -55.16 -19.57
CA ASP A 59 -62.16 -54.91 -20.45
C ASP A 59 -61.99 -53.60 -21.24
N ASN A 60 -62.14 -53.70 -22.57
CA ASN A 60 -62.35 -52.64 -23.58
C ASN A 60 -63.65 -53.02 -24.34
N PRO A 61 -64.32 -52.18 -25.15
CA PRO A 61 -64.19 -50.73 -25.39
C PRO A 61 -65.56 -49.98 -25.40
N VAL A 62 -65.55 -48.64 -25.35
CA VAL A 62 -66.62 -47.80 -25.93
C VAL A 62 -66.00 -46.62 -26.69
N VAL A 63 -66.40 -46.48 -27.94
CA VAL A 63 -66.18 -45.39 -28.90
C VAL A 63 -67.57 -45.08 -29.50
N PRO A 64 -67.97 -43.88 -30.01
CA PRO A 64 -67.25 -42.60 -30.24
C PRO A 64 -68.03 -41.34 -29.77
N GLN A 65 -67.41 -40.15 -29.87
CA GLN A 65 -67.77 -39.12 -30.88
C GLN A 65 -66.57 -38.18 -31.09
N GLU A 66 -66.26 -37.92 -32.35
CA GLU A 66 -65.23 -36.98 -32.80
C GLU A 66 -65.70 -35.53 -32.57
N PRO A 67 -64.87 -34.66 -31.98
CA PRO A 67 -64.92 -33.23 -32.24
C PRO A 67 -63.91 -32.84 -33.32
N ASP A 68 -64.30 -31.82 -34.08
CA ASP A 68 -63.75 -31.34 -35.35
C ASP A 68 -62.22 -31.12 -35.40
N ASP A 69 -61.70 -31.17 -36.63
CA ASP A 69 -60.31 -30.95 -37.02
C ASP A 69 -59.59 -29.85 -36.20
N PRO A 70 -58.42 -30.14 -35.60
CA PRO A 70 -57.62 -29.10 -34.99
C PRO A 70 -57.10 -28.16 -36.09
N LEU A 71 -57.41 -26.87 -35.95
CA LEU A 71 -56.80 -25.79 -36.72
C LEU A 71 -55.28 -25.93 -36.67
N VAL A 72 -54.65 -25.98 -37.84
CA VAL A 72 -53.19 -25.93 -37.99
C VAL A 72 -52.70 -24.67 -37.29
N PRO A 73 -51.81 -24.77 -36.28
CA PRO A 73 -51.16 -23.58 -35.73
C PRO A 73 -50.29 -22.97 -36.83
N GLU A 74 -50.47 -21.68 -37.12
CA GLU A 74 -49.47 -20.92 -37.86
C GLU A 74 -48.15 -20.97 -37.07
N GLU A 75 -47.04 -21.24 -37.77
CA GLU A 75 -45.72 -21.19 -37.15
C GLU A 75 -45.51 -19.81 -36.53
N PRO A 76 -45.00 -19.73 -35.29
CA PRO A 76 -44.71 -18.44 -34.68
C PRO A 76 -43.64 -17.74 -35.52
N ASP A 77 -43.92 -16.49 -35.90
CA ASP A 77 -42.92 -15.60 -36.51
C ASP A 77 -41.64 -15.65 -35.65
N GLU A 78 -40.49 -15.79 -36.31
CA GLU A 78 -39.20 -15.77 -35.64
C GLU A 78 -39.12 -14.53 -34.73
N PRO A 79 -38.69 -14.69 -33.46
CA PRO A 79 -38.58 -13.55 -32.57
C PRO A 79 -37.58 -12.57 -33.20
N VAL A 80 -38.06 -11.37 -33.52
CA VAL A 80 -37.21 -10.25 -33.91
C VAL A 80 -36.24 -10.04 -32.76
N VAL A 81 -34.98 -10.47 -32.95
CA VAL A 81 -33.88 -10.15 -32.05
C VAL A 81 -33.83 -8.62 -32.00
N PRO A 82 -34.04 -7.99 -30.83
CA PRO A 82 -33.75 -6.57 -30.72
C PRO A 82 -32.27 -6.40 -31.03
N GLU A 83 -31.92 -5.68 -32.09
CA GLU A 83 -30.58 -5.13 -32.20
C GLU A 83 -30.36 -4.30 -30.94
N GLU A 84 -29.44 -4.73 -30.08
CA GLU A 84 -28.93 -3.87 -29.03
C GLU A 84 -28.43 -2.60 -29.71
N PRO A 85 -28.83 -1.40 -29.24
CA PRO A 85 -28.27 -0.21 -29.80
C PRO A 85 -26.79 -0.19 -29.43
N GLU A 86 -25.91 -0.48 -30.39
CA GLU A 86 -24.51 -0.04 -30.40
C GLU A 86 -24.53 1.49 -30.43
N GLN A 87 -24.85 2.12 -29.31
CA GLN A 87 -24.53 3.53 -29.13
C GLN A 87 -23.02 3.58 -28.97
N GLU A 88 -22.34 4.00 -30.04
CA GLU A 88 -21.01 4.58 -29.95
C GLU A 88 -21.06 5.67 -28.86
N LEU A 89 -20.68 5.32 -27.64
CA LEU A 89 -20.48 6.25 -26.52
C LEU A 89 -19.18 7.01 -26.78
N VAL A 90 -19.12 7.74 -27.90
CA VAL A 90 -17.90 8.42 -28.35
C VAL A 90 -17.43 9.42 -27.30
N ASN A 91 -18.36 10.06 -26.59
CA ASN A 91 -18.07 10.96 -25.49
C ASN A 91 -19.22 11.00 -24.46
N PHE A 92 -18.93 10.87 -23.18
CA PHE A 92 -19.84 11.24 -22.10
C PHE A 92 -19.09 11.77 -20.89
N ILE A 93 -19.74 12.59 -20.07
CA ILE A 93 -19.17 13.10 -18.83
C ILE A 93 -20.19 12.84 -17.73
N ARG A 94 -19.87 11.98 -16.76
CA ARG A 94 -20.76 11.79 -15.60
C ARG A 94 -20.81 13.07 -14.77
N PRO A 95 -21.94 13.38 -14.13
CA PRO A 95 -21.98 14.42 -13.11
C PRO A 95 -20.94 14.15 -12.02
N TRP A 96 -20.44 15.22 -11.41
CA TRP A 96 -19.59 15.14 -10.23
C TRP A 96 -20.34 14.46 -9.09
N VAL A 97 -19.70 13.45 -8.48
CA VAL A 97 -20.11 12.92 -7.18
C VAL A 97 -19.42 13.77 -6.13
N ILE A 98 -20.20 14.46 -5.28
CA ILE A 98 -19.66 15.34 -4.24
C ILE A 98 -19.61 14.54 -2.93
N ASN A 99 -18.42 14.44 -2.36
CA ASN A 99 -18.20 13.86 -1.04
C ASN A 99 -17.94 15.02 -0.07
N SER A 100 -18.87 15.21 0.88
CA SER A 100 -18.77 16.25 1.91
C SER A 100 -17.60 16.00 2.86
N ASP A 101 -17.21 17.04 3.61
CA ASP A 101 -16.12 17.08 4.61
C ASP A 101 -16.22 16.08 5.78
N GLN A 102 -17.05 15.04 5.67
CA GLN A 102 -17.24 14.03 6.71
C GLN A 102 -16.57 12.69 6.38
N ASP A 103 -16.23 12.43 5.11
CA ASP A 103 -15.89 11.07 4.66
C ASP A 103 -14.39 10.87 4.37
N TYR A 104 -13.76 9.96 5.11
CA TYR A 104 -12.36 9.53 4.91
C TYR A 104 -12.20 8.55 3.74
N LEU A 105 -13.33 8.05 3.23
CA LEU A 105 -13.44 7.06 2.18
C LEU A 105 -14.58 7.46 1.24
N SER A 106 -14.36 7.40 -0.06
CA SER A 106 -15.44 7.50 -1.05
C SER A 106 -15.23 6.48 -2.14
N GLU A 107 -16.31 5.87 -2.60
CA GLU A 107 -16.30 4.93 -3.72
C GLU A 107 -17.23 5.42 -4.82
N ASN A 108 -16.80 5.22 -6.06
CA ASN A 108 -17.56 5.55 -7.25
C ASN A 108 -17.35 4.45 -8.29
N ASN A 109 -18.24 4.37 -9.28
CA ASN A 109 -18.11 3.39 -10.33
C ASN A 109 -18.69 3.87 -11.66
N VAL A 110 -18.30 3.17 -12.72
CA VAL A 110 -18.86 3.33 -14.04
C VAL A 110 -18.90 1.98 -14.75
N THR A 111 -20.03 1.66 -15.35
CA THR A 111 -20.12 0.58 -16.34
C THR A 111 -19.63 1.11 -17.67
N TYR A 112 -18.46 0.65 -18.10
CA TYR A 112 -17.83 1.01 -19.36
C TYR A 112 -16.76 -0.04 -19.71
N ASN A 113 -16.79 -0.55 -20.93
CA ASN A 113 -15.76 -1.47 -21.41
C ASN A 113 -14.52 -0.68 -21.83
N ILE A 114 -13.42 -0.81 -21.08
CA ILE A 114 -12.17 -0.16 -21.45
C ILE A 114 -11.62 -0.84 -22.71
N GLU A 115 -11.57 -0.13 -23.84
CA GLU A 115 -11.01 -0.66 -25.09
C GLU A 115 -9.46 -0.61 -25.08
N ALA A 116 -8.89 0.48 -24.58
CA ALA A 116 -7.45 0.72 -24.60
C ALA A 116 -6.68 -0.22 -23.65
N SER A 117 -5.61 -0.84 -24.15
CA SER A 117 -4.68 -1.65 -23.37
C SER A 117 -3.23 -1.21 -23.55
N LEU A 118 -2.37 -1.52 -22.59
CA LEU A 118 -0.94 -1.23 -22.70
C LEU A 118 -0.33 -1.93 -23.93
N ILE A 119 0.65 -1.27 -24.54
CA ILE A 119 1.49 -1.89 -25.57
C ILE A 119 2.37 -2.93 -24.88
N GLN A 120 2.45 -4.13 -25.45
CA GLN A 120 3.33 -5.18 -24.97
C GLN A 120 4.73 -5.01 -25.57
N VAL A 121 5.74 -5.08 -24.71
CA VAL A 121 7.16 -5.05 -25.07
C VAL A 121 7.79 -6.35 -24.58
N ASP A 122 8.33 -7.14 -25.50
CA ASP A 122 8.94 -8.42 -25.17
C ASP A 122 10.44 -8.28 -24.87
N ALA A 123 10.90 -8.94 -23.81
CA ALA A 123 12.31 -9.07 -23.51
C ALA A 123 12.72 -10.53 -23.30
N ASN A 124 13.88 -10.87 -23.86
CA ASN A 124 14.47 -12.19 -23.73
C ASN A 124 15.41 -12.22 -22.53
N VAL A 125 15.11 -13.09 -21.57
CA VAL A 125 16.02 -13.44 -20.49
C VAL A 125 17.17 -14.26 -21.06
N THR A 126 18.40 -13.79 -20.85
CA THR A 126 19.62 -14.43 -21.39
C THR A 126 20.50 -15.05 -20.32
N TYR A 127 20.50 -14.46 -19.12
CA TYR A 127 21.32 -14.90 -18.00
C TYR A 127 20.68 -14.40 -16.70
N THR A 128 20.61 -15.26 -15.70
CA THR A 128 20.11 -14.92 -14.37
C THR A 128 21.09 -15.44 -13.33
N GLU A 129 21.42 -14.60 -12.35
CA GLU A 129 22.21 -14.95 -11.19
C GLU A 129 21.50 -14.59 -9.89
N ASN A 130 21.79 -15.33 -8.84
CA ASN A 130 21.34 -14.97 -7.50
C ASN A 130 22.04 -13.70 -7.05
N PHE A 131 21.29 -12.85 -6.37
CA PHE A 131 21.73 -11.56 -5.88
C PHE A 131 21.31 -11.44 -4.42
N GLU A 132 22.18 -10.87 -3.59
CA GLU A 132 21.83 -10.51 -2.22
C GLU A 132 22.14 -9.03 -2.02
N GLN A 133 21.12 -8.29 -1.58
CA GLN A 133 21.31 -6.91 -1.16
C GLN A 133 21.53 -6.86 0.34
N LEU A 134 22.63 -6.24 0.73
CA LEU A 134 23.01 -6.06 2.13
C LEU A 134 23.02 -4.58 2.48
N ASP A 135 22.63 -4.25 3.71
CA ASP A 135 22.87 -2.93 4.29
C ASP A 135 24.34 -2.73 4.71
N ASN A 136 24.66 -1.58 5.30
CA ASN A 136 26.01 -1.25 5.76
C ASN A 136 26.50 -2.15 6.90
N ASP A 137 25.58 -2.80 7.61
CA ASP A 137 25.87 -3.69 8.73
C ASP A 137 25.93 -5.16 8.28
N GLY A 138 25.71 -5.42 6.98
CA GLY A 138 25.76 -6.75 6.37
C GLY A 138 24.46 -7.54 6.48
N ASN A 139 23.35 -6.91 6.90
CA ASN A 139 22.05 -7.57 7.01
C ASN A 139 21.35 -7.63 5.64
N LYS A 140 20.61 -8.70 5.36
CA LYS A 140 19.81 -8.81 4.13
C LYS A 140 18.66 -7.80 4.14
N ILE A 141 18.49 -7.07 3.04
CA ILE A 141 17.43 -6.07 2.88
C ILE A 141 16.61 -6.29 1.60
N TYR A 142 15.32 -6.00 1.67
CA TYR A 142 14.43 -6.07 0.51
C TYR A 142 13.20 -5.17 0.63
N GLY A 143 12.52 -4.96 -0.50
CA GLY A 143 11.23 -4.28 -0.58
C GLY A 143 10.34 -4.94 -1.63
N PHE A 144 9.07 -4.56 -1.71
CA PHE A 144 8.13 -5.10 -2.70
C PHE A 144 8.11 -4.32 -4.01
N ASP A 145 8.72 -3.14 -4.04
CA ASP A 145 8.89 -2.30 -5.23
C ASP A 145 10.37 -2.09 -5.61
N ASP A 146 11.29 -2.87 -5.03
CA ASP A 146 12.73 -2.79 -5.27
C ASP A 146 13.14 -3.57 -6.52
N ILE A 147 12.73 -3.04 -7.67
CA ILE A 147 13.08 -3.55 -8.99
C ILE A 147 13.75 -2.44 -9.80
N THR A 148 14.98 -2.68 -10.25
CA THR A 148 15.77 -1.67 -10.95
C THR A 148 16.21 -2.14 -12.33
N PHE A 149 16.43 -1.17 -13.22
CA PHE A 149 16.86 -1.38 -14.59
C PHE A 149 18.18 -0.65 -14.83
N GLU A 150 19.20 -1.38 -15.28
CA GLU A 150 20.52 -0.84 -15.59
C GLU A 150 20.86 -1.11 -17.05
N SER A 151 20.98 -0.06 -17.86
CA SER A 151 21.39 -0.19 -19.27
C SER A 151 22.86 -0.61 -19.36
N ILE A 152 23.16 -1.66 -20.11
CA ILE A 152 24.53 -2.15 -20.35
C ILE A 152 24.94 -2.09 -21.83
N GLY A 153 24.01 -1.75 -22.72
CA GLY A 153 24.25 -1.66 -24.14
C GLY A 153 22.98 -1.23 -24.88
N LEU A 154 23.04 -1.26 -26.21
CA LEU A 154 21.85 -1.01 -27.03
C LEU A 154 20.84 -2.14 -26.77
N ASN A 155 19.67 -1.80 -26.23
CA ASN A 155 18.55 -2.72 -25.97
C ASN A 155 18.90 -3.86 -24.99
N GLU A 156 19.96 -3.70 -24.21
CA GLU A 156 20.39 -4.68 -23.23
C GLU A 156 20.42 -4.06 -21.84
N TYR A 157 19.77 -4.74 -20.90
CA TYR A 157 19.61 -4.27 -19.53
C TYR A 157 19.90 -5.38 -18.54
N PHE A 158 20.36 -5.01 -17.35
CA PHE A 158 20.12 -5.81 -16.15
C PHE A 158 18.81 -5.38 -15.50
N ILE A 159 17.96 -6.35 -15.18
CA ILE A 159 16.85 -6.21 -14.25
C ILE A 159 17.32 -6.81 -12.92
N THR A 160 17.41 -6.00 -11.89
CA THR A 160 17.64 -6.49 -10.52
C THR A 160 16.29 -6.60 -9.84
N ASN A 161 15.91 -7.81 -9.47
CA ASN A 161 14.73 -8.11 -8.67
C ASN A 161 15.16 -8.31 -7.21
N ASN A 162 15.07 -7.28 -6.37
CA ASN A 162 15.31 -7.38 -4.94
C ASN A 162 14.00 -7.54 -4.15
N THR A 163 13.02 -8.20 -4.74
CA THR A 163 11.72 -8.52 -4.10
C THR A 163 11.65 -10.01 -3.79
N PRO A 164 10.77 -10.44 -2.85
CA PRO A 164 10.53 -11.85 -2.59
C PRO A 164 9.65 -12.53 -3.66
N ASP A 165 9.18 -11.79 -4.68
CA ASP A 165 8.30 -12.30 -5.72
C ASP A 165 9.07 -12.67 -6.99
N LYS A 166 8.56 -13.67 -7.70
CA LYS A 166 8.95 -13.98 -9.08
C LYS A 166 8.33 -12.96 -10.03
N ILE A 167 9.01 -12.69 -11.14
CA ILE A 167 8.52 -11.71 -12.12
C ILE A 167 8.47 -12.35 -13.50
N SER A 168 7.33 -12.24 -14.17
CA SER A 168 7.19 -12.51 -15.60
C SER A 168 6.74 -11.26 -16.38
N LYS A 169 6.11 -10.30 -15.69
CA LYS A 169 5.55 -9.09 -16.28
C LYS A 169 5.73 -7.89 -15.38
N LEU A 170 5.98 -6.72 -15.96
CA LEU A 170 6.08 -5.45 -15.26
C LEU A 170 5.43 -4.34 -16.07
N VAL A 171 4.80 -3.39 -15.39
CA VAL A 171 4.43 -2.11 -16.03
C VAL A 171 5.62 -1.18 -15.91
N ILE A 172 6.07 -0.64 -17.03
CA ILE A 172 7.23 0.26 -17.08
C ILE A 172 6.88 1.53 -17.85
N SER A 173 7.50 2.64 -17.48
CA SER A 173 7.62 3.80 -18.37
C SER A 173 8.98 3.76 -19.04
N SER A 174 9.03 4.32 -20.26
CA SER A 174 10.24 4.48 -21.05
C SER A 174 10.13 5.75 -21.87
N SER A 175 11.25 6.44 -22.09
CA SER A 175 11.31 7.61 -22.99
C SER A 175 11.02 7.27 -24.46
N SER A 176 10.98 5.98 -24.81
CA SER A 176 10.64 5.48 -26.15
C SER A 176 9.13 5.41 -26.42
N TYR A 177 8.29 5.57 -25.39
CA TYR A 177 6.83 5.46 -25.50
C TYR A 177 6.13 6.64 -24.83
N GLU A 178 5.01 7.09 -25.42
CA GLU A 178 4.20 8.17 -24.85
C GLU A 178 3.41 7.73 -23.61
N THR A 179 3.06 6.45 -23.54
CA THR A 179 2.35 5.83 -22.41
C THR A 179 3.18 4.70 -21.82
N PRO A 180 2.90 4.29 -20.57
CA PRO A 180 3.43 3.06 -20.02
C PRO A 180 3.22 1.86 -20.94
N VAL A 181 4.11 0.88 -20.81
CA VAL A 181 4.08 -0.37 -21.57
C VAL A 181 4.13 -1.56 -20.61
N LEU A 182 3.63 -2.70 -21.08
CA LEU A 182 3.73 -3.97 -20.38
C LEU A 182 4.98 -4.71 -20.86
N LEU A 183 6.01 -4.73 -20.03
CA LEU A 183 7.16 -5.60 -20.24
C LEU A 183 6.75 -7.05 -19.98
N VAL A 184 6.95 -7.92 -20.95
CA VAL A 184 6.74 -9.38 -20.83
C VAL A 184 8.07 -10.10 -21.02
N LEU A 185 8.42 -10.91 -20.04
CA LEU A 185 9.64 -11.72 -20.05
C LEU A 185 9.34 -13.09 -20.64
N ASN A 186 10.21 -13.56 -21.53
CA ASN A 186 10.08 -14.90 -22.11
C ASN A 186 10.29 -16.03 -21.09
N ASN A 187 10.92 -15.74 -19.95
CA ASN A 187 11.11 -16.63 -18.82
C ASN A 187 10.87 -15.84 -17.53
N MET A 188 10.29 -16.52 -16.55
CA MET A 188 10.11 -15.97 -15.22
C MET A 188 11.46 -15.81 -14.52
N ILE A 189 11.71 -14.63 -13.94
CA ILE A 189 12.91 -14.36 -13.15
C ILE A 189 12.63 -14.60 -11.67
N SER A 190 13.60 -15.18 -10.98
CA SER A 190 13.51 -15.54 -9.56
C SER A 190 13.50 -14.31 -8.65
N PRO A 191 13.01 -14.43 -7.40
CA PRO A 191 13.27 -13.48 -6.33
C PRO A 191 14.77 -13.27 -6.14
N PHE A 192 15.16 -12.13 -5.58
CA PHE A 192 16.55 -11.83 -5.19
C PHE A 192 17.56 -12.22 -6.29
N SER A 193 17.33 -11.70 -7.50
CA SER A 193 18.12 -12.07 -8.68
C SER A 193 18.51 -10.87 -9.52
N ARG A 194 19.62 -10.99 -10.24
CA ARG A 194 20.03 -10.04 -11.27
C ARG A 194 20.00 -10.75 -12.62
N THR A 195 19.18 -10.24 -13.53
CA THR A 195 18.89 -10.88 -14.81
C THR A 195 19.27 -9.98 -15.97
N ARG A 196 20.09 -10.48 -16.89
CA ARG A 196 20.36 -9.83 -18.17
C ARG A 196 19.20 -10.12 -19.13
N VAL A 197 18.62 -9.05 -19.67
CA VAL A 197 17.58 -9.10 -20.68
C VAL A 197 17.99 -8.37 -21.95
N THR A 198 17.45 -8.81 -23.07
CA THR A 198 17.58 -8.15 -24.37
C THR A 198 16.20 -7.86 -24.93
N PHE A 199 15.94 -6.60 -25.24
CA PHE A 199 14.71 -6.13 -25.87
C PHE A 199 14.77 -6.32 -27.39
N GLN A 200 13.65 -6.67 -28.00
CA GLN A 200 13.57 -6.85 -29.45
C GLN A 200 13.52 -5.52 -30.21
N GLU A 201 13.16 -4.45 -29.52
CA GLU A 201 13.03 -3.10 -30.05
C GLU A 201 13.86 -2.10 -29.25
N ASN A 202 14.02 -0.89 -29.81
CA ASN A 202 14.76 0.16 -29.16
C ASN A 202 13.97 0.70 -27.98
N ILE A 203 14.55 0.59 -26.78
CA ILE A 203 13.98 1.10 -25.54
C ILE A 203 15.05 1.82 -24.72
N SER A 204 14.67 2.93 -24.09
CA SER A 204 15.55 3.77 -23.26
C SER A 204 14.86 4.27 -22.00
N ASP A 205 15.65 4.62 -20.98
CA ASP A 205 15.19 5.24 -19.73
C ASP A 205 14.02 4.51 -19.06
N ILE A 206 14.22 3.22 -18.79
CA ILE A 206 13.19 2.36 -18.20
C ILE A 206 13.05 2.63 -16.70
N THR A 207 11.83 2.84 -16.24
CA THR A 207 11.49 2.89 -14.80
C THR A 207 10.26 2.06 -14.50
N LEU A 208 10.25 1.41 -13.33
CA LEU A 208 9.10 0.65 -12.84
C LEU A 208 7.91 1.59 -12.56
N ILE A 209 6.71 1.16 -12.94
CA ILE A 209 5.45 1.71 -12.45
C ILE A 209 4.82 0.66 -11.53
N ASN A 210 4.87 0.91 -10.23
CA ASN A 210 4.26 0.02 -9.26
C ASN A 210 2.75 0.29 -9.16
N THR A 211 1.93 -0.69 -9.57
CA THR A 211 0.47 -0.64 -9.42
C THR A 211 -0.01 -1.14 -8.07
N MET A 212 0.82 -1.87 -7.32
CA MET A 212 0.54 -2.41 -5.98
C MET A 212 1.23 -1.54 -4.92
N ALA A 213 0.68 -0.34 -4.70
CA ALA A 213 1.32 0.69 -3.89
C ALA A 213 0.97 0.68 -2.38
N MET A 214 0.39 -0.41 -1.86
CA MET A 214 0.14 -0.60 -0.43
C MET A 214 1.14 -1.57 0.20
N PHE A 215 1.51 -1.29 1.45
CA PHE A 215 2.47 -2.07 2.26
C PHE A 215 3.81 -2.21 1.54
N LEU A 216 4.56 -1.12 1.53
CA LEU A 216 5.89 -1.02 0.91
C LEU A 216 6.95 -0.66 1.97
N PRO A 217 7.12 -1.47 3.03
CA PRO A 217 8.21 -1.25 3.97
C PRO A 217 9.57 -1.50 3.30
N SER A 218 10.61 -0.91 3.88
CA SER A 218 11.98 -1.37 3.71
C SER A 218 12.23 -2.46 4.76
N ILE A 219 12.39 -3.71 4.33
CA ILE A 219 12.55 -4.84 5.24
C ILE A 219 14.03 -5.14 5.45
N THR A 220 14.40 -5.33 6.71
CA THR A 220 15.75 -5.78 7.11
C THR A 220 15.65 -7.05 7.92
N LEU A 221 16.33 -8.11 7.49
CA LEU A 221 16.44 -9.36 8.25
C LEU A 221 17.65 -9.24 9.19
N SER A 222 17.40 -9.14 10.50
CA SER A 222 18.46 -8.87 11.48
C SER A 222 18.21 -9.58 12.81
N GLY A 223 19.23 -9.66 13.67
CA GLY A 223 19.15 -10.23 15.00
C GLY A 223 20.06 -9.55 16.01
N ASP A 224 20.05 -10.03 17.25
CA ASP A 224 21.00 -9.60 18.26
C ASP A 224 22.37 -10.21 17.98
N VAL A 225 23.43 -9.40 18.10
CA VAL A 225 24.83 -9.81 17.89
C VAL A 225 25.25 -11.00 18.76
N SER A 226 24.55 -11.23 19.88
CA SER A 226 24.82 -12.32 20.83
C SER A 226 24.21 -13.68 20.45
N ALA A 227 23.32 -13.74 19.46
CA ALA A 227 22.67 -14.96 19.04
C ALA A 227 23.28 -15.49 17.73
N GLN A 228 23.76 -16.74 17.72
CA GLN A 228 24.17 -17.37 16.47
C GLN A 228 22.94 -17.57 15.58
N GLN A 229 23.04 -17.20 14.30
CA GLN A 229 21.99 -17.30 13.30
C GLN A 229 21.28 -18.66 13.32
N GLY A 230 19.95 -18.65 13.46
CA GLY A 230 19.11 -19.87 13.48
C GLY A 230 19.26 -20.81 14.70
N THR A 231 20.10 -20.46 15.70
CA THR A 231 20.36 -21.33 16.87
C THR A 231 19.46 -21.00 18.06
N GLN A 232 19.26 -21.98 18.95
CA GLN A 232 18.49 -21.77 20.18
C GLN A 232 19.34 -21.09 21.25
N CYS A 233 18.81 -20.04 21.87
CA CYS A 233 19.42 -19.44 23.06
C CYS A 233 18.95 -20.12 24.34
N SER A 234 19.77 -20.06 25.40
CA SER A 234 19.42 -20.53 26.74
C SER A 234 18.39 -19.63 27.44
N SER A 235 18.25 -18.38 27.01
CA SER A 235 17.24 -17.40 27.42
C SER A 235 16.56 -16.77 26.20
N VAL A 236 15.51 -15.99 26.40
CA VAL A 236 14.89 -15.19 25.32
C VAL A 236 15.97 -14.32 24.65
N CYS A 237 16.06 -14.41 23.33
CA CYS A 237 16.98 -13.67 22.48
C CYS A 237 16.37 -13.55 21.08
N PHE A 238 16.90 -12.63 20.27
CA PHE A 238 16.53 -12.49 18.87
C PHE A 238 17.71 -12.86 17.99
N SER A 239 17.53 -13.77 17.03
CA SER A 239 18.57 -14.14 16.07
C SER A 239 18.21 -13.67 14.67
N GLU A 240 19.23 -13.48 13.84
CA GLU A 240 19.02 -13.31 12.41
C GLU A 240 18.38 -14.58 11.82
N PRO A 241 17.42 -14.47 10.88
CA PRO A 241 16.91 -15.62 10.14
C PRO A 241 18.02 -16.30 9.34
N ASN A 242 18.03 -17.64 9.31
CA ASN A 242 18.80 -18.37 8.30
C ASN A 242 18.10 -18.35 6.94
N ASP A 243 18.71 -18.89 5.87
CA ASP A 243 18.14 -18.83 4.51
C ASP A 243 16.73 -19.42 4.41
N GLN A 244 16.47 -20.55 5.07
CA GLN A 244 15.16 -21.20 5.09
C GLN A 244 14.10 -20.34 5.80
N GLN A 245 14.47 -19.70 6.91
CA GLN A 245 13.59 -18.77 7.63
C GLN A 245 13.39 -17.47 6.87
N ALA A 246 14.42 -16.97 6.17
CA ALA A 246 14.35 -15.78 5.34
C ALA A 246 13.36 -15.97 4.18
N GLU A 247 13.36 -17.15 3.55
CA GLU A 247 12.36 -17.52 2.54
C GLU A 247 10.94 -17.53 3.12
N VAL A 248 10.75 -18.13 4.30
CA VAL A 248 9.45 -18.11 5.01
C VAL A 248 9.01 -16.67 5.29
N TYR A 249 9.91 -15.81 5.78
CA TYR A 249 9.59 -14.40 5.96
C TYR A 249 9.17 -13.73 4.66
N GLY A 250 9.90 -13.93 3.57
CA GLY A 250 9.57 -13.38 2.25
C GLY A 250 8.17 -13.80 1.77
N ILE A 251 7.79 -15.06 1.98
CA ILE A 251 6.45 -15.55 1.62
C ILE A 251 5.36 -14.92 2.49
N ILE A 252 5.52 -14.92 3.82
CA ILE A 252 4.47 -14.42 4.73
C ILE A 252 4.30 -12.89 4.58
N THR A 253 5.40 -12.13 4.47
CA THR A 253 5.30 -10.68 4.22
C THR A 253 4.79 -10.40 2.81
N GLY A 254 5.11 -11.24 1.83
CA GLY A 254 4.51 -11.21 0.49
C GLY A 254 3.01 -11.44 0.52
N ASN A 255 2.50 -12.34 1.37
CA ASN A 255 1.06 -12.52 1.57
C ASN A 255 0.41 -11.25 2.13
N LEU A 256 1.04 -10.58 3.09
CA LEU A 256 0.54 -9.31 3.61
C LEU A 256 0.55 -8.21 2.54
N HIS A 257 1.61 -8.10 1.75
CA HIS A 257 1.67 -7.17 0.61
C HIS A 257 0.53 -7.43 -0.39
N LYS A 258 0.32 -8.70 -0.78
CA LYS A 258 -0.78 -9.11 -1.66
C LYS A 258 -2.15 -8.84 -1.05
N ALA A 259 -2.32 -9.06 0.26
CA ALA A 259 -3.57 -8.83 0.97
C ALA A 259 -3.90 -7.33 1.01
N MET A 260 -2.93 -6.48 1.36
CA MET A 260 -3.10 -5.02 1.34
C MET A 260 -3.39 -4.44 -0.05
N ASN A 261 -3.09 -5.18 -1.12
CA ASN A 261 -3.42 -4.83 -2.50
C ASN A 261 -4.53 -5.72 -3.10
N HIS A 262 -5.37 -6.32 -2.25
CA HIS A 262 -6.57 -7.07 -2.64
C HIS A 262 -7.82 -6.21 -2.45
N LYS A 263 -8.76 -6.22 -3.40
CA LYS A 263 -9.95 -5.34 -3.39
C LYS A 263 -10.81 -5.45 -2.13
N SER A 264 -10.88 -6.65 -1.57
CA SER A 264 -11.65 -6.98 -0.36
C SER A 264 -10.97 -6.66 0.98
N PHE A 265 -9.66 -6.38 1.04
CA PHE A 265 -8.97 -6.27 2.35
C PHE A 265 -9.45 -5.08 3.19
N LEU A 266 -9.54 -3.88 2.59
CA LEU A 266 -10.06 -2.72 3.31
C LEU A 266 -11.54 -2.88 3.69
N PRO A 267 -12.45 -3.36 2.81
CA PRO A 267 -13.81 -3.74 3.21
C PRO A 267 -13.85 -4.67 4.43
N GLU A 268 -13.08 -5.75 4.43
CA GLU A 268 -13.00 -6.69 5.56
C GLU A 268 -12.53 -6.03 6.87
N MET A 269 -11.59 -5.09 6.76
CA MET A 269 -11.12 -4.33 7.91
C MET A 269 -12.18 -3.35 8.41
N ILE A 270 -12.90 -2.69 7.51
CA ILE A 270 -14.03 -1.81 7.85
C ILE A 270 -15.13 -2.60 8.56
N ASP A 271 -15.47 -3.78 8.04
CA ASP A 271 -16.50 -4.64 8.60
C ASP A 271 -16.09 -5.16 9.98
N PHE A 272 -14.84 -5.57 10.16
CA PHE A 272 -14.29 -5.91 11.48
C PHE A 272 -14.44 -4.80 12.51
N TYR A 273 -14.03 -3.58 12.17
CA TYR A 273 -14.14 -2.47 13.11
C TYR A 273 -15.61 -2.13 13.41
N ARG A 274 -16.47 -2.18 12.39
CA ARG A 274 -17.88 -1.85 12.54
C ARG A 274 -18.65 -2.87 13.36
N GLU A 275 -18.46 -4.16 13.06
CA GLU A 275 -19.32 -5.24 13.54
C GLU A 275 -18.77 -5.96 14.76
N ASP A 276 -17.44 -6.12 14.86
CA ASP A 276 -16.83 -6.94 15.91
C ASP A 276 -16.16 -6.09 16.98
N TRP A 277 -15.17 -5.29 16.59
CA TRP A 277 -14.31 -4.62 17.57
C TRP A 277 -15.05 -3.57 18.38
N CYS A 278 -15.80 -2.70 17.71
CA CYS A 278 -16.38 -1.53 18.35
C CYS A 278 -17.67 -1.86 19.09
N ALA A 279 -18.44 -2.81 18.57
CA ALA A 279 -19.57 -3.41 19.27
C ALA A 279 -19.13 -4.07 20.58
N ALA A 280 -18.06 -4.89 20.55
CA ALA A 280 -17.56 -5.60 21.73
C ALA A 280 -16.96 -4.66 22.79
N ASN A 281 -16.33 -3.56 22.37
CA ASN A 281 -15.66 -2.63 23.27
C ASN A 281 -16.52 -1.42 23.71
N GLY A 282 -17.79 -1.37 23.32
CA GLY A 282 -18.69 -0.25 23.66
C GLY A 282 -18.19 1.11 23.18
N ARG A 283 -17.38 1.13 22.11
CA ARG A 283 -16.81 2.34 21.53
C ARG A 283 -17.68 2.78 20.36
N ASN A 284 -18.03 4.06 20.31
CA ASN A 284 -18.47 4.69 19.06
C ASN A 284 -17.25 4.84 18.16
N CYS A 285 -16.86 3.75 17.49
CA CYS A 285 -15.91 3.88 16.40
C CYS A 285 -16.65 4.43 15.21
N ASN A 286 -16.18 5.54 14.69
CA ASN A 286 -16.43 5.80 13.28
C ASN A 286 -15.72 4.70 12.48
N SER A 287 -16.35 4.24 11.41
CA SER A 287 -15.74 3.38 10.37
C SER A 287 -14.41 3.91 9.83
N ASP A 288 -14.15 5.20 10.06
CA ASP A 288 -12.96 5.95 9.66
C ASP A 288 -11.64 5.40 10.23
N ILE A 289 -11.66 4.75 11.39
CA ILE A 289 -10.43 4.25 12.02
C ILE A 289 -9.76 3.17 11.17
N ALA A 290 -10.55 2.34 10.49
CA ALA A 290 -10.06 1.33 9.58
C ALA A 290 -9.28 1.99 8.43
N ASN A 291 -9.80 3.06 7.83
CA ASN A 291 -9.12 3.77 6.74
C ASN A 291 -7.74 4.28 7.16
N VAL A 292 -7.68 4.92 8.34
CA VAL A 292 -6.41 5.45 8.89
C VAL A 292 -5.41 4.33 9.15
N PHE A 293 -5.85 3.22 9.73
CA PHE A 293 -4.96 2.09 10.04
C PHE A 293 -4.49 1.36 8.79
N TYR A 294 -5.35 1.25 7.78
CA TYR A 294 -5.01 0.69 6.48
C TYR A 294 -3.96 1.56 5.78
N LEU A 295 -4.13 2.88 5.79
CA LEU A 295 -3.13 3.80 5.22
C LEU A 295 -1.79 3.75 5.95
N ARG A 296 -1.81 3.64 7.29
CA ARG A 296 -0.60 3.56 8.13
C ARG A 296 0.18 2.27 7.91
N LEU A 297 -0.50 1.13 7.97
CA LEU A 297 0.10 -0.17 7.67
C LEU A 297 0.59 -0.20 6.22
N GLY A 298 -0.17 0.40 5.30
CA GLY A 298 0.18 0.48 3.89
C GLY A 298 1.19 1.58 3.52
N SER A 299 1.84 2.21 4.49
CA SER A 299 2.83 3.27 4.24
C SER A 299 4.07 2.75 3.51
N LYS A 300 4.65 3.60 2.67
CA LYS A 300 5.90 3.32 1.94
C LYS A 300 7.10 3.81 2.74
N GLY A 301 8.17 3.02 2.80
CA GLY A 301 9.46 3.42 3.39
C GLY A 301 9.60 3.16 4.89
N HIS A 302 8.55 2.66 5.57
CA HIS A 302 8.68 2.23 6.97
C HIS A 302 9.78 1.16 7.09
N GLN A 303 10.71 1.36 8.02
CA GLN A 303 11.85 0.46 8.22
C GLN A 303 11.42 -0.68 9.15
N LEU A 304 11.14 -1.85 8.59
CA LEU A 304 10.65 -3.02 9.32
C LEU A 304 11.75 -4.06 9.49
N GLY A 305 12.26 -4.19 10.72
CA GLY A 305 13.19 -5.24 11.10
C GLY A 305 12.47 -6.56 11.39
N LEU A 306 12.84 -7.64 10.71
CA LEU A 306 12.32 -8.98 11.00
C LEU A 306 13.40 -9.83 11.67
N LYS A 307 13.04 -10.46 12.79
CA LYS A 307 13.97 -11.24 13.62
C LYS A 307 13.35 -12.58 14.01
N VAL A 308 14.18 -13.56 14.37
CA VAL A 308 13.69 -14.84 14.91
C VAL A 308 13.72 -14.79 16.43
N LEU A 309 12.60 -15.09 17.10
CA LEU A 309 12.56 -15.31 18.54
C LEU A 309 13.14 -16.70 18.84
N ALA A 310 14.39 -16.71 19.32
CA ALA A 310 15.24 -17.91 19.34
C ALA A 310 15.42 -18.56 20.72
N GLY A 311 14.84 -17.97 21.77
CA GLY A 311 14.86 -18.54 23.12
C GLY A 311 13.89 -19.71 23.34
N PRO A 312 13.81 -20.24 24.59
CA PRO A 312 12.72 -21.10 24.99
C PRO A 312 11.36 -20.41 24.76
N TYR A 313 10.30 -21.19 24.51
CA TYR A 313 8.97 -20.65 24.24
C TYR A 313 8.53 -19.73 25.39
N SER A 314 8.28 -18.46 25.05
CA SER A 314 7.70 -17.45 25.94
C SER A 314 6.39 -16.90 25.39
N SER A 315 6.28 -16.79 24.08
CA SER A 315 5.17 -16.22 23.32
C SER A 315 5.25 -16.67 21.87
N ASP A 316 4.17 -16.46 21.10
CA ASP A 316 4.15 -16.73 19.65
C ASP A 316 5.04 -15.74 18.87
N GLY A 317 5.20 -14.52 19.38
CA GLY A 317 6.09 -13.49 18.85
C GLY A 317 6.36 -12.35 19.82
N THR A 318 7.09 -11.34 19.34
CA THR A 318 7.27 -10.03 19.98
C THR A 318 7.59 -8.98 18.93
N GLY A 319 7.02 -7.79 19.05
CA GLY A 319 7.27 -6.67 18.16
C GLY A 319 7.17 -5.33 18.88
N SER A 320 7.74 -4.30 18.26
CA SER A 320 7.62 -2.92 18.74
C SER A 320 8.05 -1.95 17.66
N GLY A 321 7.43 -0.78 17.61
CA GLY A 321 7.87 0.28 16.72
C GLY A 321 7.04 1.54 16.82
N VAL A 322 7.11 2.34 15.76
CA VAL A 322 6.58 3.69 15.73
C VAL A 322 5.55 3.81 14.62
N PHE A 323 4.41 4.40 14.96
CA PHE A 323 3.37 4.75 14.02
C PHE A 323 3.88 5.57 12.84
N PRO A 324 3.72 5.09 11.59
CA PRO A 324 4.04 5.88 10.41
C PRO A 324 3.28 7.21 10.35
N SER A 325 4.02 8.27 10.02
CA SER A 325 3.43 9.53 9.57
C SER A 325 2.88 9.37 8.15
N LEU A 326 1.71 9.95 7.87
CA LEU A 326 1.08 9.97 6.55
C LEU A 326 1.20 11.34 5.87
N ASP A 327 2.01 12.23 6.42
CA ASP A 327 2.22 13.62 5.97
C ASP A 327 3.08 13.70 4.70
N GLY A 328 3.49 12.56 4.14
CA GLY A 328 4.34 12.46 2.96
C GLY A 328 4.04 11.22 2.11
N VAL A 329 4.66 11.16 0.92
CA VAL A 329 4.57 10.00 0.02
C VAL A 329 5.29 8.78 0.61
N THR A 330 6.33 9.03 1.40
CA THR A 330 7.14 8.01 2.08
C THR A 330 7.37 8.40 3.54
N THR A 331 7.48 7.41 4.42
CA THR A 331 7.87 7.57 5.81
C THR A 331 9.28 7.03 6.06
N SER A 332 9.88 7.39 7.18
CA SER A 332 11.17 6.85 7.66
C SER A 332 11.10 6.35 9.09
N THR A 333 9.89 6.18 9.64
CA THR A 333 9.71 5.55 10.95
C THR A 333 10.20 4.11 10.91
N SER A 334 10.47 3.55 12.08
CA SER A 334 11.00 2.20 12.21
C SER A 334 10.24 1.38 13.24
N GLY A 335 10.34 0.08 13.07
CA GLY A 335 9.80 -0.93 13.95
C GLY A 335 10.42 -2.28 13.68
N TRP A 336 10.10 -3.25 14.52
CA TRP A 336 10.54 -4.62 14.34
C TRP A 336 9.49 -5.61 14.81
N ALA A 337 9.55 -6.81 14.25
CA ALA A 337 8.69 -7.93 14.55
C ALA A 337 9.52 -9.21 14.61
N ALA A 338 9.19 -10.11 15.53
CA ALA A 338 9.84 -11.40 15.67
C ALA A 338 8.83 -12.49 15.97
N ILE A 339 9.02 -13.68 15.36
CA ILE A 339 8.16 -14.83 15.64
C ILE A 339 8.98 -16.01 16.12
N TRP A 340 8.34 -16.89 16.88
CA TRP A 340 9.02 -18.00 17.50
C TRP A 340 9.60 -18.99 16.48
N ARG A 341 10.89 -19.30 16.62
CA ARG A 341 11.65 -20.10 15.64
C ARG A 341 10.97 -21.41 15.24
N ASN A 342 10.34 -22.10 16.20
CA ASN A 342 9.77 -23.42 15.95
C ASN A 342 8.54 -23.38 15.04
N TYR A 343 7.93 -22.21 14.78
CA TYR A 343 6.86 -22.09 13.79
C TYR A 343 7.38 -22.03 12.36
N ILE A 344 8.60 -21.52 12.16
CA ILE A 344 9.16 -21.22 10.84
C ILE A 344 10.41 -22.03 10.49
N THR A 345 10.93 -22.82 11.42
CA THR A 345 12.04 -23.74 11.16
C THR A 345 11.51 -25.08 10.69
N GLU A 346 11.93 -25.52 9.51
CA GLU A 346 11.59 -26.85 8.99
C GLU A 346 12.09 -27.96 9.94
N GLY A 347 11.27 -28.98 10.15
CA GLY A 347 11.60 -30.11 11.04
C GLY A 347 11.53 -29.82 12.54
N ALA A 348 11.22 -28.58 12.96
CA ALA A 348 10.90 -28.28 14.36
C ALA A 348 9.54 -28.91 14.76
N ALA A 349 9.38 -29.26 16.04
CA ALA A 349 8.19 -29.98 16.54
C ALA A 349 6.86 -29.24 16.29
N ASN A 350 6.89 -27.92 16.25
CA ASN A 350 5.72 -27.06 16.00
C ASN A 350 5.81 -26.34 14.64
N SER A 351 6.59 -26.88 13.70
CA SER A 351 6.78 -26.25 12.39
C SER A 351 5.45 -26.15 11.65
N ARG A 352 5.06 -24.92 11.30
CA ARG A 352 3.79 -24.61 10.60
C ARG A 352 3.89 -23.27 9.85
N PRO A 353 4.93 -23.05 9.03
CA PRO A 353 5.29 -21.72 8.51
C PRO A 353 4.14 -21.01 7.79
N TYR A 354 3.28 -21.76 7.11
CA TYR A 354 2.20 -21.22 6.28
C TYR A 354 0.79 -21.43 6.86
N ALA A 355 0.68 -21.89 8.11
CA ALA A 355 -0.61 -22.05 8.75
C ALA A 355 -1.22 -20.69 9.11
N SER A 356 -2.56 -20.61 9.17
CA SER A 356 -3.31 -19.41 9.58
C SER A 356 -2.78 -18.78 10.86
N ARG A 357 -2.45 -19.58 11.87
CA ARG A 357 -1.90 -19.10 13.15
C ARG A 357 -0.52 -18.43 13.00
N THR A 358 0.30 -18.85 12.06
CA THR A 358 1.61 -18.23 11.81
C THR A 358 1.46 -16.94 11.00
N GLN A 359 0.49 -16.90 10.07
CA GLN A 359 0.10 -15.67 9.36
C GLN A 359 -0.46 -14.62 10.34
N GLU A 360 -1.38 -15.02 11.22
CA GLU A 360 -1.91 -14.22 12.33
C GLU A 360 -0.79 -13.70 13.23
N GLY A 361 0.06 -14.61 13.72
CA GLY A 361 1.17 -14.26 14.61
C GLY A 361 2.14 -13.26 13.97
N LEU A 362 2.55 -13.47 12.71
CA LEU A 362 3.42 -12.48 12.06
C LEU A 362 2.71 -11.14 11.83
N PHE A 363 1.45 -11.16 11.39
CA PHE A 363 0.68 -9.92 11.22
C PHE A 363 0.58 -9.13 12.53
N HIS A 364 0.27 -9.82 13.63
CA HIS A 364 0.20 -9.25 14.96
C HIS A 364 1.50 -8.53 15.32
N GLU A 365 2.64 -9.19 15.15
CA GLU A 365 3.92 -8.58 15.50
C GLU A 365 4.34 -7.46 14.53
N VAL A 366 3.99 -7.59 13.24
CA VAL A 366 4.16 -6.50 12.27
C VAL A 366 3.29 -5.30 12.65
N ALA A 367 2.07 -5.51 13.12
CA ALA A 367 1.23 -4.43 13.62
C ALA A 367 1.90 -3.72 14.81
N HIS A 368 2.49 -4.45 15.77
CA HIS A 368 3.33 -3.84 16.80
C HIS A 368 4.54 -3.09 16.23
N GLY A 369 5.20 -3.63 15.20
CA GLY A 369 6.24 -2.95 14.44
C GLY A 369 5.78 -1.61 13.85
N TYR A 370 4.52 -1.52 13.42
CA TYR A 370 3.89 -0.29 12.96
C TYR A 370 3.33 0.58 14.09
N GLY A 371 3.68 0.27 15.34
CA GLY A 371 3.33 1.04 16.54
C GLY A 371 1.92 0.77 17.08
N PHE A 372 1.17 -0.17 16.50
CA PHE A 372 -0.13 -0.54 17.03
C PHE A 372 0.03 -1.21 18.41
N ILE A 373 -0.83 -0.85 19.36
CA ILE A 373 -0.98 -1.50 20.67
C ILE A 373 -2.37 -2.13 20.75
N ASP A 374 -2.57 -3.09 21.65
CA ASP A 374 -3.81 -3.89 21.74
C ASP A 374 -5.11 -3.08 21.76
N PRO A 375 -5.19 -1.92 22.44
CA PRO A 375 -6.39 -1.08 22.38
C PRO A 375 -6.79 -0.57 20.99
N PHE A 376 -5.92 -0.67 19.98
CA PHE A 376 -6.26 -0.33 18.59
C PHE A 376 -6.92 -1.48 17.84
N GLY A 377 -6.92 -2.72 18.37
CA GLY A 377 -7.63 -3.85 17.75
C GLY A 377 -6.96 -4.41 16.49
N MET A 378 -5.66 -4.15 16.29
CA MET A 378 -4.88 -4.75 15.20
C MET A 378 -4.09 -5.99 15.64
N THR A 379 -3.90 -6.19 16.95
CA THR A 379 -2.98 -7.18 17.54
C THR A 379 -3.77 -8.27 18.28
N GLU A 380 -3.68 -8.41 19.61
CA GLU A 380 -4.30 -9.51 20.38
C GLU A 380 -5.83 -9.47 20.29
N ASP A 381 -6.45 -10.64 20.00
CA ASP A 381 -7.89 -10.80 19.79
C ASP A 381 -8.51 -9.78 18.81
N GLY A 382 -7.68 -9.21 17.93
CA GLY A 382 -8.02 -8.13 17.02
C GLY A 382 -8.10 -8.57 15.55
N PHE A 383 -7.87 -7.62 14.64
CA PHE A 383 -7.89 -7.86 13.21
C PHE A 383 -6.83 -8.88 12.76
N SER A 384 -5.76 -9.10 13.54
CA SER A 384 -4.77 -10.14 13.26
C SER A 384 -5.40 -11.54 13.15
N VAL A 385 -6.41 -11.84 13.97
CA VAL A 385 -7.15 -13.10 13.96
C VAL A 385 -7.93 -13.22 12.65
N ARG A 386 -8.73 -12.21 12.31
CA ARG A 386 -9.50 -12.16 11.05
C ARG A 386 -8.58 -12.25 9.83
N TYR A 387 -7.43 -11.57 9.86
CA TYR A 387 -6.42 -11.68 8.81
C TYR A 387 -5.95 -13.12 8.63
N GLY A 388 -5.54 -13.80 9.71
CA GLY A 388 -5.00 -15.16 9.64
C GLY A 388 -6.05 -16.22 9.32
N SER A 389 -7.21 -16.19 9.96
CA SER A 389 -8.25 -17.21 9.82
C SER A 389 -9.14 -16.98 8.60
N ASP A 390 -9.69 -15.78 8.47
CA ASP A 390 -10.78 -15.51 7.53
C ASP A 390 -10.23 -15.00 6.20
N PHE A 391 -9.19 -14.16 6.22
CA PHE A 391 -8.64 -13.56 5.01
C PHE A 391 -7.65 -14.49 4.29
N ILE A 392 -6.58 -14.90 4.99
CA ILE A 392 -5.54 -15.77 4.44
C ILE A 392 -5.92 -17.25 4.54
N GLY A 393 -6.51 -17.66 5.66
CA GLY A 393 -6.70 -19.07 6.01
C GLY A 393 -7.94 -19.76 5.46
N SER A 394 -8.95 -19.00 5.03
CA SER A 394 -10.27 -19.55 4.68
C SER A 394 -10.32 -20.26 3.32
N GLY A 395 -9.37 -19.96 2.44
CA GLY A 395 -9.44 -20.37 1.03
C GLY A 395 -10.34 -19.48 0.17
N GLN A 396 -11.00 -18.46 0.74
CA GLN A 396 -11.92 -17.57 0.02
C GLN A 396 -11.18 -16.56 -0.87
N TYR A 397 -10.11 -15.96 -0.35
CA TYR A 397 -9.36 -14.89 -1.03
C TYR A 397 -8.00 -15.34 -1.56
N PHE A 398 -7.43 -16.38 -0.95
CA PHE A 398 -6.16 -16.97 -1.36
C PHE A 398 -6.27 -18.48 -1.35
N THR A 399 -5.78 -19.12 -2.39
CA THR A 399 -5.63 -20.58 -2.41
C THR A 399 -4.48 -21.00 -1.47
N PRO A 400 -4.50 -22.24 -0.93
CA PRO A 400 -3.39 -22.73 -0.10
C PRO A 400 -2.01 -22.63 -0.75
N ASN A 401 -1.95 -22.82 -2.08
CA ASN A 401 -0.69 -22.69 -2.84
C ASN A 401 -0.20 -21.24 -2.89
N GLU A 402 -1.11 -20.27 -3.08
CA GLU A 402 -0.75 -18.85 -3.08
C GLU A 402 -0.24 -18.35 -1.73
N VAL A 403 -0.61 -19.04 -0.64
CA VAL A 403 -0.17 -18.74 0.73
C VAL A 403 1.18 -19.38 1.06
N ALA A 404 1.46 -20.56 0.51
CA ALA A 404 2.63 -21.37 0.89
C ALA A 404 3.82 -21.28 -0.08
N GLU A 405 3.61 -20.77 -1.29
CA GLU A 405 4.65 -20.69 -2.32
C GLU A 405 5.13 -19.25 -2.55
N VAL A 406 6.37 -19.13 -3.02
CA VAL A 406 6.92 -17.87 -3.56
C VAL A 406 6.00 -17.38 -4.68
N SER A 407 5.36 -16.22 -4.45
CA SER A 407 4.40 -15.63 -5.38
C SER A 407 5.04 -15.11 -6.65
N GLU A 408 4.19 -14.91 -7.64
CA GLU A 408 4.47 -14.08 -8.79
C GLU A 408 3.90 -12.68 -8.56
N LEU A 409 4.68 -11.64 -8.86
CA LEU A 409 4.21 -10.27 -8.89
C LEU A 409 3.21 -10.11 -10.04
N LYS A 410 1.95 -9.83 -9.71
CA LYS A 410 0.85 -9.69 -10.67
C LYS A 410 0.35 -8.25 -10.65
N PRO A 411 0.72 -7.41 -11.64
CA PRO A 411 0.19 -6.06 -11.75
C PRO A 411 -1.34 -6.05 -11.84
N SER A 412 -1.95 -4.95 -11.40
CA SER A 412 -3.40 -4.76 -11.54
C SER A 412 -3.84 -4.77 -13.00
N SER A 413 -5.04 -5.30 -13.27
CA SER A 413 -5.70 -5.29 -14.59
C SER A 413 -6.01 -3.88 -15.10
N ILE A 414 -6.17 -2.90 -14.20
CA ILE A 414 -6.34 -1.49 -14.54
C ILE A 414 -5.04 -0.76 -14.25
N VAL A 415 -4.57 0.04 -15.21
CA VAL A 415 -3.38 0.87 -15.09
C VAL A 415 -3.77 2.33 -15.27
N PRO A 416 -3.75 3.15 -14.19
CA PRO A 416 -4.02 4.58 -14.28
C PRO A 416 -2.78 5.33 -14.77
N ILE A 417 -2.96 6.17 -15.79
CA ILE A 417 -1.92 7.02 -16.37
C ILE A 417 -2.27 8.47 -16.05
N LEU A 418 -1.41 9.13 -15.29
CA LEU A 418 -1.60 10.53 -14.91
C LEU A 418 -1.46 11.41 -16.16
N VAL A 419 -2.53 12.10 -16.55
CA VAL A 419 -2.54 12.99 -17.74
C VAL A 419 -2.71 14.46 -17.39
N GLU A 420 -3.28 14.76 -16.22
CA GLU A 420 -3.38 16.11 -15.69
C GLU A 420 -3.16 16.06 -14.17
N ALA A 421 -2.36 16.99 -13.64
CA ALA A 421 -2.15 17.15 -12.21
C ALA A 421 -1.90 18.62 -11.89
N GLY A 422 -2.37 19.05 -10.73
CA GLY A 422 -2.16 20.40 -10.22
C GLY A 422 -3.44 21.19 -10.01
N ASN A 423 -3.33 22.35 -9.39
CA ASN A 423 -4.47 23.23 -9.10
C ASN A 423 -5.62 22.50 -8.39
N LYS A 424 -5.31 21.63 -7.42
CA LYS A 424 -6.27 20.82 -6.66
C LYS A 424 -7.03 19.79 -7.52
N ARG A 425 -6.56 19.50 -8.72
CA ARG A 425 -7.19 18.55 -9.63
C ARG A 425 -6.17 17.52 -10.11
N ILE A 426 -6.66 16.32 -10.36
CA ILE A 426 -5.93 15.28 -11.07
C ILE A 426 -6.87 14.61 -12.08
N LYS A 427 -6.30 14.14 -13.18
CA LYS A 427 -6.98 13.34 -14.21
C LYS A 427 -6.11 12.14 -14.57
N TYR A 428 -6.71 10.97 -14.52
CA TYR A 428 -6.12 9.74 -15.03
C TYR A 428 -6.83 9.27 -16.28
N LYS A 429 -6.05 8.81 -17.26
CA LYS A 429 -6.51 7.88 -18.29
C LYS A 429 -6.43 6.46 -17.73
N LEU A 430 -7.50 5.68 -17.84
CA LEU A 430 -7.53 4.29 -17.37
C LEU A 430 -7.34 3.35 -18.56
N MET A 431 -6.33 2.49 -18.47
CA MET A 431 -6.04 1.49 -19.51
C MET A 431 -6.06 0.08 -18.91
N LYS A 432 -6.35 -0.91 -19.74
CA LYS A 432 -6.19 -2.32 -19.37
C LYS A 432 -4.72 -2.70 -19.39
N LEU A 433 -4.31 -3.56 -18.46
CA LEU A 433 -2.99 -4.17 -18.47
C LEU A 433 -2.74 -4.94 -19.76
N GLU A 434 -3.73 -5.73 -20.20
CA GLU A 434 -3.71 -6.55 -21.41
C GLU A 434 -5.09 -6.53 -22.08
N SER A 435 -5.14 -6.74 -23.40
CA SER A 435 -6.39 -6.75 -24.17
C SER A 435 -7.37 -7.85 -23.75
N LYS A 436 -6.86 -8.96 -23.19
CA LYS A 436 -7.66 -10.12 -22.76
C LYS A 436 -8.55 -9.86 -21.54
N TYR A 437 -8.30 -8.80 -20.77
CA TYR A 437 -9.14 -8.48 -19.62
C TYR A 437 -10.49 -7.94 -20.11
N ASP A 438 -11.56 -8.56 -19.63
CA ASP A 438 -12.93 -8.13 -19.86
C ASP A 438 -13.39 -7.29 -18.66
N ILE A 439 -13.22 -5.97 -18.78
CA ILE A 439 -13.49 -5.01 -17.70
C ILE A 439 -14.74 -4.24 -18.06
N SER A 440 -15.88 -4.68 -17.53
CA SER A 440 -17.19 -4.07 -17.79
C SER A 440 -17.58 -2.99 -16.79
N THR A 441 -17.10 -3.11 -15.55
CA THR A 441 -17.30 -2.13 -14.49
C THR A 441 -15.96 -1.74 -13.90
N VAL A 442 -15.77 -0.43 -13.74
CA VAL A 442 -14.59 0.17 -13.12
C VAL A 442 -15.01 0.88 -11.86
N TYR A 443 -14.30 0.62 -10.78
CA TYR A 443 -14.48 1.25 -9.49
C TYR A 443 -13.30 2.16 -9.19
N SER A 444 -13.58 3.30 -8.57
CA SER A 444 -12.59 4.13 -7.91
C SER A 444 -12.88 4.16 -6.41
N ARG A 445 -11.81 4.20 -5.62
CA ARG A 445 -11.87 4.40 -4.17
C ARG A 445 -10.85 5.44 -3.76
N VAL A 446 -11.29 6.52 -3.12
CA VAL A 446 -10.42 7.56 -2.55
C VAL A 446 -10.36 7.37 -1.05
N ILE A 447 -9.14 7.25 -0.50
CA ILE A 447 -8.86 6.96 0.90
C ILE A 447 -7.92 8.05 1.43
N THR A 448 -8.26 8.63 2.58
CA THR A 448 -7.45 9.69 3.21
C THR A 448 -7.55 9.60 4.73
N GLU A 449 -6.59 10.17 5.45
CA GLU A 449 -6.66 10.35 6.91
C GLU A 449 -7.10 11.77 7.33
N GLU A 450 -7.42 12.63 6.36
CA GLU A 450 -7.96 13.97 6.59
C GLU A 450 -9.32 14.13 5.94
N ARG A 451 -10.16 14.93 6.57
CA ARG A 451 -11.49 15.25 6.05
C ARG A 451 -11.37 16.30 4.96
N LEU A 452 -11.59 15.90 3.71
CA LEU A 452 -11.50 16.76 2.54
C LEU A 452 -12.84 16.82 1.81
N VAL A 453 -13.28 18.03 1.48
CA VAL A 453 -14.32 18.20 0.47
C VAL A 453 -13.70 17.89 -0.89
N ARG A 454 -14.25 16.86 -1.53
CA ARG A 454 -13.76 16.37 -2.81
C ARG A 454 -14.92 16.00 -3.71
N LYS A 455 -14.68 16.10 -5.00
CA LYS A 455 -15.60 15.60 -6.01
C LYS A 455 -14.85 14.80 -7.04
N ASP A 456 -15.45 13.71 -7.47
CA ASP A 456 -14.88 12.81 -8.45
C ASP A 456 -15.90 12.41 -9.51
N ARG A 457 -15.41 12.01 -10.68
CA ARG A 457 -16.26 11.52 -11.77
C ARG A 457 -15.47 10.65 -12.74
N PHE A 458 -16.23 9.87 -13.50
CA PHE A 458 -15.75 9.24 -14.72
C PHE A 458 -16.22 10.02 -15.95
N SER A 459 -15.35 10.09 -16.95
CA SER A 459 -15.65 10.67 -18.27
C SER A 459 -15.08 9.78 -19.36
N VAL A 460 -15.72 9.76 -20.51
CA VAL A 460 -15.22 9.12 -21.72
C VAL A 460 -15.01 10.19 -22.76
N GLU A 461 -13.79 10.25 -23.29
CA GLU A 461 -13.38 11.16 -24.33
C GLU A 461 -12.72 10.34 -25.45
N ASN A 462 -13.27 10.35 -26.66
CA ASN A 462 -12.79 9.57 -27.81
C ASN A 462 -12.63 8.07 -27.50
N ASN A 463 -13.66 7.44 -26.90
CA ASN A 463 -13.64 6.04 -26.43
C ASN A 463 -12.60 5.71 -25.35
N GLU A 464 -11.91 6.69 -24.79
CA GLU A 464 -10.96 6.48 -23.70
C GLU A 464 -11.61 6.85 -22.36
N LEU A 465 -11.45 5.97 -21.36
CA LEU A 465 -11.99 6.19 -20.04
C LEU A 465 -11.04 7.03 -19.20
N PHE A 466 -11.58 8.06 -18.55
CA PHE A 466 -10.88 8.93 -17.63
C PHE A 466 -11.55 8.95 -16.27
N TYR A 467 -10.73 9.14 -15.24
CA TYR A 467 -11.15 9.46 -13.89
C TYR A 467 -10.60 10.83 -13.51
N GLU A 468 -11.46 11.66 -12.92
CA GLU A 468 -11.10 13.00 -12.46
C GLU A 468 -11.42 13.13 -10.97
N LEU A 469 -10.50 13.74 -10.23
CA LEU A 469 -10.69 14.10 -8.82
C LEU A 469 -10.31 15.57 -8.64
N GLU A 470 -11.19 16.34 -8.03
CA GLU A 470 -11.00 17.75 -7.68
C GLU A 470 -11.24 17.96 -6.19
N LEU A 471 -10.35 18.70 -5.55
CA LEU A 471 -10.39 19.04 -4.12
C LEU A 471 -10.74 20.52 -3.94
N GLU A 472 -11.53 20.85 -2.92
CA GLU A 472 -11.75 22.25 -2.56
C GLU A 472 -10.51 22.87 -1.92
N GLU A 473 -9.72 22.08 -1.18
CA GLU A 473 -8.51 22.48 -0.49
C GLU A 473 -7.34 21.54 -0.82
N LEU A 474 -6.10 21.99 -0.61
CA LEU A 474 -4.94 21.15 -0.85
C LEU A 474 -4.78 20.14 0.29
N PRO A 475 -4.50 18.86 -0.01
CA PRO A 475 -4.45 17.82 1.00
C PRO A 475 -3.20 17.99 1.86
N GLN A 476 -3.36 18.02 3.18
CA GLN A 476 -2.23 18.09 4.13
C GLN A 476 -1.65 16.70 4.43
N LYS A 477 -2.37 15.63 4.09
CA LYS A 477 -1.95 14.24 4.30
C LYS A 477 -2.01 13.46 2.99
N ALA A 478 -1.38 12.30 2.95
CA ALA A 478 -1.40 11.43 1.79
C ALA A 478 -2.84 11.02 1.44
N LEU A 479 -3.21 11.26 0.17
CA LEU A 479 -4.44 10.77 -0.42
C LEU A 479 -4.11 9.57 -1.30
N VAL A 480 -4.83 8.48 -1.11
CA VAL A 480 -4.66 7.25 -1.89
C VAL A 480 -5.87 7.05 -2.78
N ILE A 481 -5.63 6.68 -4.04
CA ILE A 481 -6.69 6.38 -5.00
C ILE A 481 -6.47 4.96 -5.48
N GLN A 482 -7.51 4.15 -5.36
CA GLN A 482 -7.52 2.79 -5.87
C GLN A 482 -8.46 2.70 -7.07
N PHE A 483 -8.05 1.94 -8.07
CA PHE A 483 -8.86 1.54 -9.21
C PHE A 483 -8.92 0.02 -9.27
N TYR A 484 -10.12 -0.52 -9.44
CA TYR A 484 -10.33 -1.97 -9.50
C TYR A 484 -11.56 -2.32 -10.31
N ASP A 485 -11.75 -3.61 -10.57
CA ASP A 485 -12.82 -4.16 -11.38
C ASP A 485 -13.40 -5.43 -10.76
N ASP A 486 -14.44 -5.95 -11.40
CA ASP A 486 -15.11 -7.18 -10.98
C ASP A 486 -14.35 -8.44 -11.39
N ALA A 487 -13.56 -8.37 -12.47
CA ALA A 487 -12.92 -9.51 -13.11
C ALA A 487 -11.65 -9.99 -12.39
N THR A 488 -10.99 -9.11 -11.62
CA THR A 488 -9.79 -9.44 -10.86
C THR A 488 -9.88 -9.03 -9.40
N ASP A 489 -9.02 -9.60 -8.57
CA ASP A 489 -8.99 -9.33 -7.14
C ASP A 489 -8.01 -8.22 -6.74
N ARG A 490 -7.33 -7.61 -7.73
CA ARG A 490 -6.26 -6.65 -7.49
C ARG A 490 -6.78 -5.22 -7.61
N VAL A 491 -6.18 -4.36 -6.79
CA VAL A 491 -6.40 -2.91 -6.87
C VAL A 491 -5.14 -2.26 -7.44
N SER A 492 -5.29 -1.36 -8.40
CA SER A 492 -4.22 -0.43 -8.74
C SER A 492 -4.28 0.74 -7.77
N THR A 493 -3.19 0.98 -7.05
CA THR A 493 -3.12 2.04 -6.04
C THR A 493 -2.19 3.15 -6.52
N THR A 494 -2.66 4.39 -6.48
CA THR A 494 -1.83 5.58 -6.64
C THR A 494 -1.80 6.34 -5.32
N ARG A 495 -0.65 6.97 -5.02
CA ARG A 495 -0.45 7.75 -3.78
C ARG A 495 -0.22 9.20 -4.18
N GLU A 496 -1.30 9.96 -4.08
CA GLU A 496 -1.43 11.30 -4.61
C GLU A 496 -1.30 12.30 -3.46
N PHE A 497 -0.08 12.78 -3.28
CA PHE A 497 0.19 13.87 -2.35
C PHE A 497 0.83 15.01 -3.12
N ALA A 498 2.05 14.79 -3.63
CA ALA A 498 2.81 15.72 -4.46
C ALA A 498 2.05 16.25 -5.69
N ASN A 499 1.24 15.42 -6.34
CA ASN A 499 0.63 15.76 -7.63
C ASN A 499 -0.43 16.86 -7.54
N PHE A 500 -1.06 17.07 -6.38
CA PHE A 500 -1.95 18.22 -6.17
C PHE A 500 -1.21 19.55 -6.04
N TYR A 501 0.07 19.49 -5.63
CA TYR A 501 0.95 20.63 -5.45
C TYR A 501 1.69 21.04 -6.72
N TYR A 502 1.74 20.16 -7.73
CA TYR A 502 2.37 20.47 -9.01
C TYR A 502 1.65 21.67 -9.64
N GLN A 503 2.29 22.83 -9.63
CA GLN A 503 1.78 24.03 -10.30
C GLN A 503 2.60 24.30 -11.56
N ASN A 504 2.07 25.16 -12.43
CA ASN A 504 2.86 25.73 -13.50
C ASN A 504 4.09 26.39 -12.90
N GLY A 505 5.26 25.81 -13.16
CA GLY A 505 6.51 26.35 -12.66
C GLY A 505 6.79 27.72 -13.26
N ILE A 506 7.44 28.58 -12.48
CA ILE A 506 7.84 29.91 -12.90
C ILE A 506 9.24 29.79 -13.51
N THR A 507 9.37 30.00 -14.82
CA THR A 507 10.68 30.04 -15.47
C THR A 507 11.17 31.48 -15.51
N ALA A 508 12.29 31.75 -14.83
CA ALA A 508 12.93 33.06 -14.86
C ALA A 508 13.56 33.30 -16.25
N GLU A 509 13.31 34.47 -16.85
CA GLU A 509 13.92 34.84 -18.14
C GLU A 509 15.46 34.73 -18.06
N GLY A 510 16.07 34.01 -19.01
CA GLY A 510 17.52 33.78 -19.05
C GLY A 510 18.03 32.69 -18.09
N SER A 511 17.15 32.01 -17.36
CA SER A 511 17.46 30.84 -16.55
C SER A 511 16.95 29.58 -17.22
N SER A 512 17.71 28.48 -17.14
CA SER A 512 17.22 27.14 -17.48
C SER A 512 16.39 26.52 -16.35
N LEU A 513 16.34 27.16 -15.17
CA LEU A 513 15.67 26.64 -13.99
C LEU A 513 14.20 27.02 -13.97
N THR A 514 13.39 26.06 -13.51
CA THR A 514 11.96 26.27 -13.25
C THR A 514 11.68 26.20 -11.76
N PHE A 515 11.01 27.22 -11.24
CA PHE A 515 10.70 27.37 -9.81
C PHE A 515 9.27 26.91 -9.51
N TYR A 516 9.11 26.09 -8.49
CA TYR A 516 7.83 25.56 -8.04
C TYR A 516 7.59 26.01 -6.61
N GLU A 517 6.45 26.65 -6.35
CA GLU A 517 6.09 27.06 -4.99
C GLU A 517 5.42 25.92 -4.23
N LEU A 518 6.01 25.54 -3.10
CA LEU A 518 5.33 24.77 -2.06
C LEU A 518 4.62 25.73 -1.10
N PRO A 519 3.30 25.61 -0.92
CA PRO A 519 2.56 26.46 -0.01
C PRO A 519 2.92 26.11 1.44
N SER A 520 2.83 27.08 2.35
CA SER A 520 3.23 26.91 3.75
C SER A 520 2.58 25.75 4.52
N PRO A 521 1.33 25.31 4.24
CA PRO A 521 0.79 24.12 4.89
C PRO A 521 1.60 22.85 4.57
N ALA A 522 2.15 22.73 3.35
CA ALA A 522 3.00 21.60 2.95
C ALA A 522 4.36 21.58 3.68
N THR A 523 4.79 22.72 4.23
CA THR A 523 6.07 22.87 4.95
C THR A 523 5.85 23.03 6.46
N GLN A 524 4.60 22.94 6.93
CA GLN A 524 4.25 23.22 8.32
C GLN A 524 4.65 22.06 9.24
N GLY A 525 5.53 22.33 10.23
CA GLY A 525 5.96 21.34 11.23
C GLY A 525 7.15 20.47 10.81
N GLU A 526 7.49 20.44 9.53
CA GLU A 526 8.77 19.94 9.06
C GLU A 526 9.90 20.83 9.61
N LEU A 527 10.87 20.24 10.31
CA LEU A 527 12.08 20.97 10.64
C LEU A 527 12.74 21.32 9.30
N TYR A 528 12.76 22.62 8.95
CA TYR A 528 13.44 23.15 7.76
C TYR A 528 14.92 22.70 7.63
N GLY A 529 15.48 22.02 8.62
CA GLY A 529 16.81 21.40 8.62
C GLY A 529 17.18 20.58 7.39
N ASN A 530 16.21 20.17 6.55
CA ASN A 530 16.50 19.64 5.21
C ASN A 530 15.44 20.02 4.14
N ILE A 531 15.41 21.30 3.74
CA ILE A 531 14.57 21.81 2.65
C ILE A 531 14.70 21.01 1.34
N ASN A 532 15.88 20.46 1.04
CA ASN A 532 16.06 19.65 -0.16
C ASN A 532 15.22 18.38 -0.12
N THR A 533 15.16 17.70 1.03
CA THR A 533 14.27 16.54 1.21
C THR A 533 12.82 16.94 1.05
N VAL A 534 12.38 18.05 1.64
CA VAL A 534 11.02 18.57 1.46
C VAL A 534 10.71 18.77 -0.03
N CYS A 535 11.57 19.46 -0.76
CA CYS A 535 11.38 19.67 -2.19
C CYS A 535 11.33 18.36 -2.99
N GLN A 536 12.20 17.39 -2.69
CA GLN A 536 12.16 16.08 -3.33
C GLN A 536 10.88 15.31 -3.03
N THR A 537 10.31 15.46 -1.84
CA THR A 537 9.03 14.83 -1.44
C THR A 537 7.86 15.35 -2.25
N TYR A 538 7.77 16.66 -2.47
CA TYR A 538 6.62 17.28 -3.14
C TYR A 538 6.80 17.50 -4.64
N ILE A 539 8.04 17.62 -5.12
CA ILE A 539 8.39 17.85 -6.52
C ILE A 539 9.61 16.97 -6.83
N GLN A 540 9.36 15.71 -7.21
CA GLN A 540 10.42 14.70 -7.43
C GLN A 540 11.52 15.21 -8.37
N GLY A 541 12.79 15.07 -7.95
CA GLY A 541 13.96 15.54 -8.71
C GLY A 541 14.25 17.03 -8.59
N SER A 542 13.50 17.77 -7.77
CA SER A 542 13.81 19.17 -7.44
C SER A 542 14.70 19.27 -6.20
N LEU A 543 15.26 20.46 -5.98
CA LEU A 543 15.96 20.84 -4.76
C LEU A 543 15.38 22.15 -4.22
N GLY A 544 15.67 22.48 -2.97
CA GLY A 544 15.32 23.80 -2.44
C GLY A 544 16.09 24.89 -3.15
N ALA A 545 15.41 25.98 -3.50
CA ALA A 545 16.06 27.14 -4.07
C ALA A 545 17.08 27.73 -3.10
N THR A 546 18.29 27.96 -3.60
CA THR A 546 19.35 28.69 -2.92
C THR A 546 19.05 30.19 -2.97
N ARG A 547 19.73 30.96 -2.12
CA ARG A 547 19.69 32.43 -2.12
C ARG A 547 19.94 33.01 -3.51
N ALA A 548 20.96 32.49 -4.20
CA ALA A 548 21.34 32.97 -5.51
C ALA A 548 20.19 32.77 -6.51
N GLN A 549 19.51 31.62 -6.44
CA GLN A 549 18.39 31.31 -7.32
C GLN A 549 17.15 32.16 -7.00
N TYR A 550 16.84 32.43 -5.73
CA TYR A 550 15.80 33.40 -5.36
C TYR A 550 16.09 34.80 -5.92
N GLN A 551 17.35 35.26 -5.82
CA GLN A 551 17.76 36.54 -6.40
C GLN A 551 17.64 36.54 -7.93
N THR A 552 17.99 35.44 -8.59
CA THR A 552 17.82 35.29 -10.04
C THR A 552 16.36 35.40 -10.44
N LEU A 553 15.45 34.72 -9.74
CA LEU A 553 14.02 34.81 -9.99
C LEU A 553 13.51 36.23 -9.75
N TRP A 554 13.86 36.83 -8.62
CA TRP A 554 13.48 38.19 -8.24
C TRP A 554 13.86 39.24 -9.29
N SER A 555 15.06 39.09 -9.88
CA SER A 555 15.61 40.01 -10.87
C SER A 555 15.14 39.76 -12.30
N ALA A 556 14.35 38.72 -12.57
CA ALA A 556 13.91 38.39 -13.91
C ALA A 556 12.79 39.36 -14.38
N ASN A 557 12.88 39.86 -15.62
CA ASN A 557 11.91 40.87 -16.11
C ASN A 557 10.47 40.33 -16.18
N ASN A 558 10.32 39.01 -16.32
CA ASN A 558 9.03 38.33 -16.41
C ASN A 558 8.49 37.86 -15.05
N PHE A 559 9.22 38.08 -13.96
CA PHE A 559 8.78 37.65 -12.64
C PHE A 559 7.76 38.64 -12.05
N ASN A 560 6.59 38.13 -11.66
CA ASN A 560 5.57 38.89 -10.96
C ASN A 560 5.40 38.33 -9.53
N PRO A 561 5.76 39.10 -8.47
CA PRO A 561 5.58 38.70 -7.07
C PRO A 561 4.16 38.28 -6.68
N ASP A 562 3.12 38.76 -7.39
CA ASP A 562 1.74 38.38 -7.12
C ASP A 562 1.41 36.94 -7.54
N GLN A 563 2.28 36.30 -8.32
CA GLN A 563 2.18 34.87 -8.66
C GLN A 563 2.51 33.97 -7.46
N LEU A 564 3.23 34.51 -6.48
CA LEU A 564 3.61 33.82 -5.26
C LEU A 564 2.55 33.94 -4.18
N ARG A 565 2.23 32.85 -3.48
CA ARG A 565 1.22 32.84 -2.41
C ARG A 565 1.81 33.39 -1.13
N SER A 566 2.99 32.90 -0.74
CA SER A 566 3.65 33.31 0.51
C SER A 566 4.41 34.62 0.33
N THR A 567 4.57 35.38 1.42
CA THR A 567 5.39 36.60 1.44
C THR A 567 6.85 36.26 1.70
N TYR A 568 7.09 35.34 2.63
CA TYR A 568 8.40 34.94 3.10
C TYR A 568 8.70 33.50 2.72
N TYR A 569 9.97 33.23 2.44
CA TYR A 569 10.45 31.93 1.97
C TYR A 569 11.75 31.51 2.64
N ALA A 570 11.90 30.20 2.83
CA ALA A 570 13.13 29.60 3.31
C ALA A 570 14.08 29.22 2.15
N SER A 571 15.37 29.53 2.31
CA SER A 571 16.45 29.10 1.40
C SER A 571 17.03 27.75 1.79
N SER A 572 17.39 26.92 0.81
CA SER A 572 18.17 25.69 1.09
C SER A 572 19.56 25.95 1.64
N ASP A 573 20.09 27.17 1.49
CA ASP A 573 21.36 27.58 2.08
C ASP A 573 21.28 27.58 3.62
N MET A 574 22.12 26.76 4.24
CA MET A 574 22.26 26.69 5.70
C MET A 574 23.29 27.70 6.22
N ILE A 575 23.00 28.26 7.40
CA ILE A 575 23.90 29.11 8.17
C ILE A 575 24.48 28.26 9.30
N LEU A 576 25.79 28.00 9.22
CA LEU A 576 26.54 27.36 10.30
C LEU A 576 27.01 28.45 11.27
N ASP A 577 26.26 28.70 12.34
CA ASP A 577 26.74 29.55 13.45
C ASP A 577 27.36 28.67 14.54
N THR A 578 28.65 28.87 14.81
CA THR A 578 29.44 28.08 15.77
C THR A 578 29.20 28.47 17.23
N ASN A 579 28.41 29.50 17.53
CA ASN A 579 28.26 30.05 18.89
C ASN A 579 26.92 29.76 19.58
N ILE A 580 25.97 29.12 18.91
CA ILE A 580 24.69 28.71 19.50
C ILE A 580 24.55 27.21 19.26
N ALA A 581 24.33 26.44 20.33
CA ALA A 581 24.12 25.01 20.23
C ALA A 581 22.94 24.73 19.26
N GLN A 582 23.27 24.13 18.10
CA GLN A 582 22.38 23.32 17.25
C GLN A 582 21.04 23.95 16.83
N LEU A 583 21.05 25.15 16.23
CA LEU A 583 19.95 25.55 15.33
C LEU A 583 20.49 25.61 13.90
N GLN A 584 20.10 24.63 13.08
CA GLN A 584 20.24 24.69 11.63
C GLN A 584 19.40 25.87 11.12
N ALA A 585 20.02 27.03 10.98
CA ALA A 585 19.33 28.26 10.59
C ALA A 585 19.40 28.44 9.07
N HIS A 586 18.27 28.63 8.41
CA HIS A 586 18.20 28.92 6.97
C HIS A 586 17.92 30.41 6.75
N TYR A 587 18.26 30.93 5.56
CA TYR A 587 17.92 32.31 5.22
C TYR A 587 16.43 32.47 4.97
N ARG A 588 15.84 33.52 5.53
CA ARG A 588 14.45 33.94 5.28
C ARG A 588 14.43 35.09 4.27
N ILE A 589 13.71 34.91 3.16
CA ILE A 589 13.70 35.78 1.98
C ILE A 589 12.30 36.36 1.79
N ASN A 590 12.18 37.68 1.61
CA ASN A 590 10.90 38.32 1.27
C ASN A 590 10.78 38.48 -0.24
N MET A 591 9.91 37.69 -0.85
CA MET A 591 9.65 37.71 -2.30
C MET A 591 8.42 38.55 -2.68
N LYS A 592 7.99 39.47 -1.83
CA LYS A 592 6.98 40.50 -2.14
C LYS A 592 7.44 41.92 -1.80
N ALA A 593 8.72 42.12 -1.47
CA ALA A 593 9.27 43.43 -1.15
C ALA A 593 9.40 44.30 -2.40
N THR A 594 8.72 45.44 -2.51
CA THR A 594 8.68 46.22 -3.76
C THR A 594 9.98 46.95 -4.12
N ASP A 595 10.85 47.20 -3.13
CA ASP A 595 11.91 48.21 -3.28
C ASP A 595 13.32 47.59 -3.36
N ALA A 596 13.53 46.41 -2.75
CA ALA A 596 14.79 45.70 -2.75
C ALA A 596 14.60 44.22 -2.39
N PHE A 597 15.44 43.36 -2.97
CA PHE A 597 15.56 41.97 -2.50
C PHE A 597 16.11 41.98 -1.07
N THR A 598 15.27 41.58 -0.11
CA THR A 598 15.61 41.63 1.31
C THR A 598 15.78 40.24 1.87
N MET A 599 16.86 40.07 2.62
CA MET A 599 17.23 38.82 3.26
C MET A 599 17.50 39.04 4.74
N THR A 600 16.97 38.16 5.56
CA THR A 600 17.15 38.24 7.00
C THR A 600 17.95 37.04 7.49
N ILE A 601 19.04 37.29 8.21
CA ILE A 601 19.77 36.28 8.97
C ILE A 601 19.00 36.08 10.29
N PRO A 602 18.65 34.85 10.69
CA PRO A 602 18.05 34.59 12.00
C PRO A 602 18.99 35.04 13.11
N GLY A 603 18.66 36.15 13.78
CA GLY A 603 19.53 36.79 14.79
C GLY A 603 18.76 37.37 15.98
N GLY A 604 17.55 36.87 16.24
CA GLY A 604 16.66 37.28 17.32
C GLY A 604 15.34 36.52 17.27
N THR A 605 14.56 36.55 18.36
CA THR A 605 13.28 35.80 18.50
C THR A 605 12.22 36.13 17.45
N SER A 606 12.38 37.21 16.67
CA SER A 606 11.48 37.65 15.59
C SER A 606 11.91 37.25 14.18
N ASN A 607 13.12 36.68 14.00
CA ASN A 607 13.74 36.48 12.68
C ASN A 607 14.01 35.00 12.35
N MET A 608 13.44 34.08 13.14
CA MET A 608 13.48 32.65 12.81
C MET A 608 12.48 32.37 11.69
N ILE A 609 12.78 31.37 10.86
CA ILE A 609 11.83 30.89 9.86
C ILE A 609 10.57 30.43 10.59
N ASP A 610 9.43 30.90 10.10
CA ASP A 610 8.13 30.55 10.63
C ASP A 610 7.61 29.31 9.91
N SER A 611 6.84 28.50 10.63
CA SER A 611 6.02 27.42 10.05
C SER A 611 5.09 27.91 8.92
N SER A 612 4.83 29.21 8.85
CA SER A 612 4.03 29.85 7.80
C SER A 612 4.85 30.37 6.59
N ASP A 613 6.18 30.25 6.61
CA ASP A 613 7.02 30.59 5.45
C ASP A 613 6.89 29.52 4.35
N GLY A 614 6.99 29.94 3.09
CA GLY A 614 6.95 29.04 1.94
C GLY A 614 8.33 28.48 1.57
N VAL A 615 8.36 27.55 0.61
CA VAL A 615 9.59 27.04 -0.01
C VAL A 615 9.43 27.09 -1.52
N LEU A 616 10.42 27.64 -2.23
CA LEU A 616 10.55 27.44 -3.67
C LEU A 616 11.48 26.25 -3.93
N CYS A 617 11.01 25.32 -4.74
CA CYS A 617 11.80 24.21 -5.26
C CYS A 617 12.21 24.49 -6.70
N VAL A 618 13.40 24.05 -7.09
CA VAL A 618 14.00 24.29 -8.41
C VAL A 618 14.29 22.97 -9.12
N LYS A 619 13.97 22.91 -10.42
CA LYS A 619 14.40 21.89 -11.36
C LYS A 619 15.22 22.50 -12.49
#